data_AF-A0A662YK24-F1
#
_entry.id   AF-A0A662YK24-F1
#
_cell.length_a   1.000
_cell.length_b   1.000
_cell.length_c   1.000
_cell.angle_alpha   90.00
_cell.angle_beta   90.00
_cell.angle_gamma   90.00
#
_symmetry.space_group_name_H-M   'P 1'
#
loop_
_entity.id
_entity.type
_entity.pdbx_description
1 polymer ?
#
loop_
_entity_poly.entity_id
_entity_poly.type
_entity_poly.pdbx_seq_one_letter_code
_entity_poly.pdbx_strand_id
1 'polypeptide(L)'
;QEAEEESKSSGLLGLAKRKLGRDTRSNASGNASSIVAMSKRSMSFSVAFPVGPPHTPPAAKRRPLQTQHLGVAAVDAGYCCFEPTQLYLNVEWHNERHVVVVALENATGQPLFTIKEKTLSLHRQRTILDASNVPVATMRMGAFRRRKSTYSVFPRAEHSKTPVLFKFIVTNGKLEMVFNDLMTGEACRLGCDGEHGDVEIWLQRGASSDSVRQPIAHMYTGPLGSPLGYTVDIAEGVDAVMVLLVCIGLHEDEPERRWRNSIS
;
A
#
# COMPACT_ATOMS: atom_id res chain seq x y z
N GLN A 1 -19.20 53.49 9.86
CA GLN A 1 -18.42 53.71 8.64
C GLN A 1 -18.65 52.50 7.76
N GLU A 2 -19.41 52.73 6.67
CA GLU A 2 -19.62 51.96 5.42
C GLU A 2 -19.95 50.44 5.53
N ALA A 3 -21.16 49.94 5.25
CA ALA A 3 -22.05 50.00 4.07
C ALA A 3 -21.49 49.25 2.84
N GLU A 4 -22.12 48.11 2.47
CA GLU A 4 -22.80 47.80 1.17
C GLU A 4 -21.85 47.66 -0.04
N GLU A 5 -21.91 46.59 -0.85
CA GLU A 5 -22.84 46.32 -1.98
C GLU A 5 -22.52 44.89 -2.50
N GLU A 6 -23.47 43.96 -2.73
CA GLU A 6 -24.19 43.67 -4.00
C GLU A 6 -23.28 43.59 -5.27
N SER A 7 -23.41 42.71 -6.29
CA SER A 7 -24.56 42.03 -6.89
C SER A 7 -24.09 41.12 -8.05
N LYS A 8 -24.77 39.97 -8.20
CA LYS A 8 -25.30 39.26 -9.39
C LYS A 8 -24.59 39.29 -10.77
N SER A 9 -24.65 38.12 -11.43
CA SER A 9 -25.26 37.85 -12.77
C SER A 9 -24.41 36.82 -13.57
N SER A 10 -24.87 36.08 -14.58
CA SER A 10 -26.08 35.30 -14.90
C SER A 10 -25.90 34.79 -16.34
N GLY A 11 -26.40 33.59 -16.67
CA GLY A 11 -26.69 33.15 -18.05
C GLY A 11 -25.48 32.65 -18.85
N LEU A 12 -25.60 31.78 -19.87
CA LEU A 12 -26.75 31.34 -20.62
C LEU A 12 -26.38 30.11 -21.49
N LEU A 13 -27.37 29.21 -21.64
CA LEU A 13 -27.66 28.22 -22.70
C LEU A 13 -26.74 28.09 -23.94
N GLY A 14 -26.51 26.84 -24.35
CA GLY A 14 -26.10 26.47 -25.71
C GLY A 14 -26.45 25.02 -26.06
N LEU A 15 -27.38 24.85 -26.99
CA LEU A 15 -28.07 23.61 -27.38
C LEU A 15 -27.74 23.27 -28.84
N ALA A 16 -27.31 22.04 -29.16
CA ALA A 16 -27.35 21.40 -30.50
C ALA A 16 -26.91 19.93 -30.34
N LYS A 17 -27.63 18.83 -30.65
CA LYS A 17 -28.67 18.41 -31.62
C LYS A 17 -28.12 18.02 -33.02
N ARG A 18 -28.44 16.77 -33.40
CA ARG A 18 -28.41 16.09 -34.75
C ARG A 18 -27.06 15.41 -35.08
N LYS A 19 -26.96 14.27 -35.79
CA LYS A 19 -27.79 13.55 -36.79
C LYS A 19 -27.12 12.14 -36.96
N LEU A 20 -27.77 10.98 -36.85
CA LEU A 20 -28.62 10.22 -37.80
C LEU A 20 -27.94 9.71 -39.09
N GLY A 21 -27.94 8.38 -39.25
CA GLY A 21 -27.73 7.55 -40.46
C GLY A 21 -27.37 6.13 -39.97
N ARG A 22 -28.17 5.05 -40.05
CA ARG A 22 -29.12 4.48 -41.03
C ARG A 22 -28.48 4.18 -42.39
N ASP A 23 -28.18 2.91 -42.64
CA ASP A 23 -28.83 2.03 -43.64
C ASP A 23 -28.33 0.57 -43.45
N THR A 24 -29.15 -0.49 -43.27
CA THR A 24 -29.86 -1.34 -44.26
C THR A 24 -28.96 -1.86 -45.39
N ARG A 25 -28.94 -3.13 -45.85
CA ARG A 25 -29.86 -4.29 -45.79
C ARG A 25 -29.17 -5.51 -46.48
N SER A 26 -29.64 -6.72 -46.18
CA SER A 26 -29.79 -7.92 -47.08
C SER A 26 -28.51 -8.59 -47.66
N ASN A 27 -28.43 -9.90 -47.97
CA ASN A 27 -29.41 -10.98 -48.12
C ASN A 27 -28.70 -12.36 -48.07
N ALA A 28 -29.47 -13.40 -47.70
CA ALA A 28 -29.59 -14.78 -48.24
C ALA A 28 -28.46 -15.36 -49.13
N SER A 29 -28.15 -16.66 -49.23
CA SER A 29 -28.64 -17.96 -48.72
C SER A 29 -27.84 -19.02 -49.49
N GLY A 30 -27.62 -20.23 -48.95
CA GLY A 30 -27.56 -21.44 -49.79
C GLY A 30 -26.40 -22.42 -49.59
N ASN A 31 -26.77 -23.59 -49.06
CA ASN A 31 -26.38 -24.95 -49.43
C ASN A 31 -25.01 -25.56 -49.02
N ALA A 32 -25.13 -26.44 -48.03
CA ALA A 32 -24.82 -27.89 -48.05
C ALA A 32 -23.46 -28.40 -48.56
N SER A 33 -22.72 -29.08 -47.69
CA SER A 33 -22.47 -30.53 -47.79
C SER A 33 -21.58 -31.05 -46.65
N SER A 34 -21.86 -32.29 -46.26
CA SER A 34 -21.26 -33.01 -45.13
C SER A 34 -19.84 -33.50 -45.41
N ILE A 35 -18.95 -33.38 -44.43
CA ILE A 35 -17.84 -34.32 -44.25
C ILE A 35 -17.70 -34.64 -42.76
N VAL A 36 -17.89 -35.92 -42.45
CA VAL A 36 -17.68 -36.54 -41.14
C VAL A 36 -16.18 -36.55 -40.85
N ALA A 37 -15.75 -35.77 -39.84
CA ALA A 37 -14.40 -35.84 -39.32
C ALA A 37 -14.41 -36.50 -37.94
N MET A 38 -13.72 -37.64 -37.85
CA MET A 38 -13.60 -38.46 -36.65
C MET A 38 -13.05 -37.64 -35.47
N SER A 39 -13.85 -37.58 -34.40
CA SER A 39 -13.47 -37.01 -33.11
C SER A 39 -12.41 -37.88 -32.44
N LYS A 40 -11.13 -37.53 -32.64
CA LYS A 40 -10.07 -37.92 -31.71
C LYS A 40 -10.17 -36.95 -30.53
N ARG A 41 -10.74 -37.40 -29.41
CA ARG A 41 -10.66 -36.71 -28.11
C ARG A 41 -9.18 -36.61 -27.71
N SER A 42 -8.54 -35.52 -28.11
CA SER A 42 -7.34 -35.02 -27.46
C SER A 42 -7.79 -34.42 -26.13
N MET A 43 -7.49 -35.10 -25.03
CA MET A 43 -7.59 -34.49 -23.71
C MET A 43 -6.40 -33.53 -23.57
N SER A 44 -6.60 -32.29 -24.00
CA SER A 44 -5.73 -31.18 -23.61
C SER A 44 -5.91 -30.99 -22.11
N PHE A 45 -4.96 -31.48 -21.33
CA PHE A 45 -4.78 -30.99 -19.97
C PHE A 45 -4.34 -29.53 -20.08
N SER A 46 -5.30 -28.61 -20.04
CA SER A 46 -5.03 -27.23 -19.70
C SER A 46 -4.60 -27.22 -18.24
N VAL A 47 -3.31 -27.43 -18.00
CA VAL A 47 -2.69 -27.00 -16.75
C VAL A 47 -2.72 -25.48 -16.82
N ALA A 48 -3.80 -24.90 -16.31
CA ALA A 48 -3.84 -23.49 -15.99
C ALA A 48 -2.80 -23.30 -14.88
N PHE A 49 -1.58 -22.94 -15.26
CA PHE A 49 -0.68 -22.33 -14.31
C PHE A 49 -1.39 -21.07 -13.83
N PRO A 50 -1.68 -20.91 -12.54
CA PRO A 50 -2.15 -19.63 -12.04
C PRO A 50 -1.04 -18.63 -12.37
N VAL A 51 -1.28 -17.80 -13.39
CA VAL A 51 -0.50 -16.60 -13.63
C VAL A 51 -0.77 -15.76 -12.39
N GLY A 52 0.18 -15.78 -11.46
CA GLY A 52 0.08 -14.98 -10.25
C GLY A 52 -0.12 -13.50 -10.63
N PRO A 53 -0.70 -12.69 -9.72
CA PRO A 53 -0.86 -11.28 -9.97
C PRO A 53 0.46 -10.65 -10.43
N PRO A 54 0.42 -9.65 -11.32
CA PRO A 54 1.59 -9.16 -12.07
C PRO A 54 2.75 -8.61 -11.22
N HIS A 55 2.57 -8.44 -9.92
CA HIS A 55 3.56 -7.84 -9.02
C HIS A 55 4.09 -8.79 -7.95
N THR A 56 3.72 -10.06 -8.03
CA THR A 56 3.99 -11.00 -6.95
C THR A 56 5.38 -11.62 -7.06
N PRO A 57 6.27 -11.47 -6.06
CA PRO A 57 7.53 -12.21 -6.07
C PRO A 57 7.24 -13.71 -6.04
N PRO A 58 8.08 -14.54 -6.71
CA PRO A 58 7.92 -15.99 -6.72
C PRO A 58 7.79 -16.53 -5.31
N ALA A 59 6.87 -17.48 -5.08
CA ALA A 59 6.65 -18.07 -3.75
C ALA A 59 7.95 -18.60 -3.10
N ALA A 60 8.93 -19.02 -3.91
CA ALA A 60 10.25 -19.47 -3.46
C ALA A 60 11.11 -18.38 -2.79
N LYS A 61 10.82 -17.09 -2.98
CA LYS A 61 11.54 -15.99 -2.31
C LYS A 61 10.90 -15.55 -1.00
N ARG A 62 9.70 -16.05 -0.69
CA ARG A 62 8.94 -15.63 0.49
C ARG A 62 9.42 -16.35 1.74
N ARG A 63 9.54 -15.62 2.83
CA ARG A 63 9.91 -16.19 4.14
C ARG A 63 8.64 -16.47 4.95
N PRO A 64 8.64 -17.55 5.76
CA PRO A 64 7.51 -17.83 6.62
C PRO A 64 7.37 -16.70 7.66
N LEU A 65 6.17 -16.15 7.77
CA LEU A 65 5.81 -15.16 8.79
C LEU A 65 5.13 -15.85 9.97
N GLN A 66 5.28 -15.28 11.16
CA GLN A 66 4.71 -15.80 12.39
C GLN A 66 3.32 -15.22 12.63
N THR A 67 2.29 -16.05 12.53
CA THR A 67 0.91 -15.71 12.90
C THR A 67 0.82 -15.22 14.35
N GLN A 68 0.06 -14.15 14.55
CA GLN A 68 -0.20 -13.52 15.83
C GLN A 68 -1.62 -13.87 16.30
N HIS A 69 -1.80 -15.03 16.93
CA HIS A 69 -3.14 -15.53 17.32
C HIS A 69 -3.91 -14.60 18.27
N LEU A 70 -3.22 -13.80 19.10
CA LEU A 70 -3.85 -12.81 19.98
C LEU A 70 -4.10 -11.46 19.29
N GLY A 71 -3.64 -11.31 18.06
CA GLY A 71 -3.55 -10.03 17.36
C GLY A 71 -2.39 -9.16 17.88
N VAL A 72 -1.92 -8.24 17.04
CA VAL A 72 -1.04 -7.14 17.43
C VAL A 72 -1.50 -5.87 16.72
N ALA A 73 -1.84 -4.84 17.48
CA ALA A 73 -2.31 -3.58 16.95
C ALA A 73 -1.59 -2.39 17.58
N ALA A 74 -1.14 -1.46 16.74
CA ALA A 74 -0.54 -0.20 17.19
C ALA A 74 -1.42 1.01 16.85
N VAL A 75 -2.25 0.89 15.81
CA VAL A 75 -3.13 1.95 15.31
C VAL A 75 -4.57 1.67 15.72
N ASP A 76 -5.13 0.55 15.24
CA ASP A 76 -6.50 0.15 15.51
C ASP A 76 -6.65 -1.36 15.22
N ALA A 77 -7.26 -2.09 16.16
CA ALA A 77 -7.50 -3.53 16.08
C ALA A 77 -8.34 -3.94 14.85
N GLY A 78 -9.17 -3.02 14.34
CA GLY A 78 -9.98 -3.25 13.15
C GLY A 78 -9.18 -3.46 11.86
N TYR A 79 -7.89 -3.13 11.85
CA TYR A 79 -6.99 -3.37 10.69
C TYR A 79 -6.04 -4.55 10.88
N CYS A 80 -6.23 -5.37 11.92
CA CYS A 80 -5.52 -6.64 12.02
C CYS A 80 -5.94 -7.58 10.89
N CYS A 81 -4.97 -8.08 10.13
CA CYS A 81 -5.22 -9.02 9.04
C CYS A 81 -5.86 -10.31 9.59
N PHE A 82 -6.98 -10.76 9.04
CA PHE A 82 -7.61 -12.01 9.44
C PHE A 82 -6.93 -13.25 8.84
N GLU A 83 -6.13 -13.06 7.80
CA GLU A 83 -5.32 -14.08 7.14
C GLU A 83 -4.00 -13.47 6.64
N PRO A 84 -2.97 -14.27 6.29
CA PRO A 84 -1.75 -13.74 5.69
C PRO A 84 -2.07 -12.91 4.45
N THR A 85 -1.76 -11.62 4.52
CA THR A 85 -2.19 -10.63 3.52
C THR A 85 -0.99 -10.13 2.74
N GLN A 86 -1.16 -9.94 1.43
CA GLN A 86 -0.13 -9.39 0.57
C GLN A 86 -0.61 -8.09 -0.06
N LEU A 87 0.16 -7.02 0.15
CA LEU A 87 -0.12 -5.70 -0.38
C LEU A 87 0.92 -5.29 -1.41
N TYR A 88 0.51 -4.58 -2.45
CA TYR A 88 1.38 -3.87 -3.36
C TYR A 88 1.35 -2.38 -3.06
N LEU A 89 2.50 -1.80 -2.72
CA LEU A 89 2.69 -0.38 -2.49
C LEU A 89 3.10 0.27 -3.80
N ASN A 90 2.18 1.01 -4.42
CA ASN A 90 2.46 1.74 -5.65
C ASN A 90 3.22 3.04 -5.32
N VAL A 91 4.30 3.26 -6.06
CA VAL A 91 5.18 4.41 -5.88
C VAL A 91 5.16 5.27 -7.13
N GLU A 92 4.94 6.57 -6.95
CA GLU A 92 4.93 7.53 -8.03
C GLU A 92 6.00 8.60 -7.82
N TRP A 93 6.43 9.19 -8.93
CA TRP A 93 7.33 10.35 -8.89
C TRP A 93 6.50 11.62 -8.69
N HIS A 94 6.60 12.23 -7.51
CA HIS A 94 5.87 13.43 -7.13
C HIS A 94 6.84 14.44 -6.49
N ASN A 95 6.82 15.70 -6.94
CA ASN A 95 7.66 16.79 -6.42
C ASN A 95 9.15 16.40 -6.26
N GLU A 96 9.73 15.86 -7.33
CA GLU A 96 11.14 15.42 -7.42
C GLU A 96 11.52 14.25 -6.48
N ARG A 97 10.54 13.48 -5.99
CA ARG A 97 10.78 12.33 -5.11
C ARG A 97 9.87 11.16 -5.43
N HIS A 98 10.31 9.97 -5.04
CA HIS A 98 9.45 8.80 -5.00
C HIS A 98 8.56 8.84 -3.75
N VAL A 99 7.26 8.66 -3.95
CA VAL A 99 6.25 8.70 -2.90
C VAL A 99 5.31 7.52 -3.07
N VAL A 100 5.10 6.76 -2.00
CA VAL A 100 4.02 5.76 -1.92
C VAL A 100 2.67 6.46 -1.95
N VAL A 101 1.82 6.15 -2.93
CA VAL A 101 0.53 6.82 -3.17
C VAL A 101 -0.66 5.94 -2.81
N VAL A 102 -0.57 4.64 -3.04
CA VAL A 102 -1.67 3.70 -2.76
C VAL A 102 -1.12 2.34 -2.33
N ALA A 103 -1.85 1.68 -1.43
CA ALA A 103 -1.66 0.29 -1.08
C ALA A 103 -2.81 -0.52 -1.65
N LEU A 104 -2.48 -1.43 -2.56
CA LEU A 104 -3.40 -2.31 -3.26
C LEU A 104 -3.33 -3.71 -2.64
N GLU A 105 -4.45 -4.41 -2.55
CA GLU A 105 -4.43 -5.84 -2.34
C GLU A 105 -3.78 -6.50 -3.57
N ASN A 106 -2.74 -7.30 -3.36
CA ASN A 106 -1.94 -7.80 -4.49
C ASN A 106 -2.72 -8.80 -5.35
N ALA A 107 -3.63 -9.59 -4.76
CA ALA A 107 -4.42 -10.59 -5.50
C ALA A 107 -5.44 -9.96 -6.45
N THR A 108 -6.13 -8.92 -6.01
CA THR A 108 -7.27 -8.31 -6.73
C THR A 108 -6.90 -7.01 -7.43
N GLY A 109 -5.80 -6.37 -7.02
CA GLY A 109 -5.45 -5.01 -7.41
C GLY A 109 -6.37 -3.94 -6.78
N GLN A 110 -7.24 -4.33 -5.84
CA GLN A 110 -8.19 -3.40 -5.22
C GLN A 110 -7.45 -2.43 -4.28
N PRO A 111 -7.70 -1.11 -4.37
CA PRO A 111 -7.15 -0.16 -3.42
C PRO A 111 -7.77 -0.35 -2.04
N LEU A 112 -6.92 -0.67 -1.06
CA LEU A 112 -7.32 -0.76 0.35
C LEU A 112 -7.04 0.54 1.09
N PHE A 113 -5.92 1.19 0.76
CA PHE A 113 -5.52 2.44 1.40
C PHE A 113 -4.98 3.45 0.39
N THR A 114 -5.40 4.70 0.53
CA THR A 114 -4.84 5.84 -0.23
C THR A 114 -3.97 6.69 0.68
N ILE A 115 -2.76 7.01 0.24
CA ILE A 115 -1.81 7.82 0.99
C ILE A 115 -1.81 9.23 0.40
N LYS A 116 -2.29 10.21 1.19
CA LYS A 116 -2.26 11.62 0.79
C LYS A 116 -1.12 12.34 1.46
N GLU A 117 -0.29 12.99 0.66
CA GLU A 117 0.74 13.91 1.13
C GLU A 117 0.14 15.30 1.36
N LYS A 118 0.45 15.91 2.50
CA LYS A 118 0.12 17.31 2.76
C LYS A 118 1.11 18.20 2.02
N THR A 119 0.68 18.76 0.90
CA THR A 119 1.45 19.71 0.11
C THR A 119 1.91 20.88 0.99
N LEU A 120 3.17 21.31 0.81
CA LEU A 120 3.80 22.43 1.51
C LEU A 120 4.09 22.24 3.01
N SER A 121 3.99 21.03 3.55
CA SER A 121 4.41 20.76 4.94
C SER A 121 5.94 20.65 5.07
N LEU A 122 6.55 21.51 5.89
CA LEU A 122 7.97 21.40 6.30
C LEU A 122 8.28 20.04 6.95
N HIS A 123 7.27 19.38 7.50
CA HIS A 123 7.39 18.15 8.28
C HIS A 123 7.01 16.88 7.50
N ARG A 124 6.82 16.97 6.18
CA ARG A 124 6.43 15.85 5.30
C ARG A 124 5.36 14.96 5.94
N GLN A 125 4.17 15.53 6.03
CA GLN A 125 3.03 14.88 6.66
C GLN A 125 2.28 14.05 5.62
N ARG A 126 1.95 12.80 5.98
CA ARG A 126 1.15 11.90 5.17
C ARG A 126 -0.05 11.40 5.96
N THR A 127 -1.19 11.29 5.31
CA THR A 127 -2.41 10.73 5.90
C THR A 127 -2.82 9.50 5.11
N ILE A 128 -2.98 8.38 5.81
CA ILE A 128 -3.51 7.14 5.27
C ILE A 128 -5.03 7.22 5.37
N LEU A 129 -5.70 7.04 4.23
CA LEU A 129 -7.15 6.93 4.12
C LEU A 129 -7.53 5.49 3.83
N ASP A 130 -8.62 5.00 4.38
CA ASP A 130 -9.21 3.72 4.03
C ASP A 130 -9.91 3.75 2.65
N ALA A 131 -10.51 2.63 2.26
CA ALA A 131 -11.30 2.50 1.03
C ALA A 131 -12.51 3.45 0.97
N SER A 132 -12.99 3.93 2.13
CA SER A 132 -14.08 4.92 2.24
C SER A 132 -13.56 6.36 2.23
N ASN A 133 -12.27 6.58 1.99
CA ASN A 133 -11.58 7.87 2.09
C ASN A 133 -11.61 8.51 3.49
N VAL A 134 -11.82 7.72 4.53
CA VAL A 134 -11.80 8.19 5.93
C VAL A 134 -10.36 8.11 6.44
N PRO A 135 -9.84 9.17 7.10
CA PRO A 135 -8.49 9.15 7.64
C PRO A 135 -8.35 8.15 8.79
N VAL A 136 -7.39 7.25 8.63
CA VAL A 136 -7.09 6.17 9.59
C VAL A 136 -5.93 6.59 10.50
N ALA A 137 -4.85 7.06 9.88
CA ALA A 137 -3.65 7.48 10.59
C ALA A 137 -2.96 8.62 9.84
N THR A 138 -2.32 9.51 10.61
CA THR A 138 -1.45 10.55 10.06
C THR A 138 -0.04 10.35 10.57
N MET A 139 0.91 10.29 9.65
CA MET A 139 2.34 10.23 9.93
C MET A 139 2.97 11.59 9.67
N ARG A 140 3.80 12.04 10.60
CA ARG A 140 4.57 13.28 10.46
C ARG A 140 6.03 13.02 10.73
N MET A 141 6.89 13.48 9.84
CA MET A 141 8.32 13.45 10.08
C MET A 141 8.81 14.65 10.89
N GLY A 142 9.76 14.41 11.80
CA GLY A 142 10.50 15.50 12.46
C GLY A 142 11.28 16.36 11.46
N ALA A 143 11.40 17.66 11.73
CA ALA A 143 12.08 18.61 10.84
C ALA A 143 13.59 18.35 10.64
N PHE A 144 14.24 17.61 11.54
CA PHE A 144 15.70 17.44 11.54
C PHE A 144 16.12 16.05 11.05
N ARG A 145 16.53 15.97 9.78
CA ARG A 145 16.97 14.74 9.09
C ARG A 145 18.49 14.46 9.12
N ARG A 146 19.28 15.07 10.03
CA ARG A 146 20.76 15.04 9.85
C ARG A 146 21.39 13.63 9.82
N ARG A 147 20.84 12.68 10.58
CA ARG A 147 21.33 11.28 10.62
C ARG A 147 20.26 10.23 10.91
N LYS A 148 19.08 10.65 11.35
CA LYS A 148 17.97 9.78 11.74
C LYS A 148 16.66 10.42 11.31
N SER A 149 15.74 9.61 10.80
CA SER A 149 14.40 10.01 10.40
C SER A 149 13.44 9.60 11.52
N THR A 150 12.93 10.56 12.28
CA THR A 150 11.94 10.30 13.35
C THR A 150 10.54 10.59 12.84
N TYR A 151 9.66 9.60 12.97
CA TYR A 151 8.26 9.68 12.59
C TYR A 151 7.38 9.66 13.84
N SER A 152 6.38 10.53 13.87
CA SER A 152 5.31 10.53 14.87
C SER A 152 4.00 10.16 14.19
N VAL A 153 3.28 9.21 14.76
CA VAL A 153 2.00 8.73 14.24
C VAL A 153 0.87 9.23 15.12
N PHE A 154 -0.18 9.76 14.50
CA PHE A 154 -1.37 10.29 15.13
C PHE A 154 -2.60 9.51 14.64
N PRO A 155 -3.62 9.32 15.50
CA PRO A 155 -4.87 8.72 15.06
C PRO A 155 -5.58 9.66 14.07
N ARG A 156 -6.12 9.10 13.00
CA ARG A 156 -6.95 9.81 12.01
C ARG A 156 -6.26 11.08 11.47
N ALA A 157 -6.93 12.23 11.57
CA ALA A 157 -6.39 13.53 11.18
C ALA A 157 -5.72 14.22 12.36
N GLU A 158 -4.55 14.81 12.11
CA GLU A 158 -3.82 15.57 13.13
C GLU A 158 -4.53 16.90 13.43
N HIS A 159 -4.99 17.04 14.67
CA HIS A 159 -5.44 18.31 15.25
C HIS A 159 -4.53 18.70 16.44
N SER A 160 -4.52 19.98 16.82
CA SER A 160 -3.57 20.54 17.80
C SER A 160 -3.50 19.85 19.17
N LYS A 161 -4.53 19.08 19.55
CA LYS A 161 -4.61 18.35 20.84
C LYS A 161 -4.52 16.82 20.70
N THR A 162 -4.20 16.33 19.49
CA THR A 162 -4.26 14.88 19.23
C THR A 162 -3.03 14.21 19.83
N PRO A 163 -3.19 13.20 20.71
CA PRO A 163 -2.06 12.47 21.25
C PRO A 163 -1.34 11.68 20.16
N VAL A 164 -0.02 11.52 20.32
CA VAL A 164 0.79 10.63 19.48
C VAL A 164 0.49 9.20 19.89
N LEU A 165 0.15 8.33 18.93
CA LEU A 165 -0.04 6.89 19.19
C LEU A 165 1.31 6.24 19.51
N PHE A 166 2.28 6.42 18.62
CA PHE A 166 3.63 5.94 18.77
C PHE A 166 4.60 6.75 17.92
N LYS A 167 5.89 6.53 18.17
CA LYS A 167 6.98 7.08 17.38
C LYS A 167 7.87 5.94 16.94
N PHE A 168 8.45 6.09 15.77
CA PHE A 168 9.49 5.21 15.31
C PHE A 168 10.60 5.99 14.63
N ILE A 169 11.78 5.39 14.63
CA ILE A 169 12.99 5.97 14.08
C ILE A 169 13.48 5.04 13.00
N VAL A 170 13.85 5.62 11.86
CA VAL A 170 14.58 4.91 10.82
C VAL A 170 15.96 5.56 10.70
N THR A 171 17.01 4.75 10.74
CA THR A 171 18.40 5.22 10.63
C THR A 171 19.19 4.26 9.77
N ASN A 172 19.61 4.72 8.58
CA ASN A 172 20.36 3.92 7.61
C ASN A 172 19.63 2.60 7.27
N GLY A 173 18.31 2.67 7.07
CA GLY A 173 17.48 1.49 6.80
C GLY A 173 17.21 0.58 8.00
N LYS A 174 17.65 0.94 9.22
CA LYS A 174 17.29 0.22 10.45
C LYS A 174 16.08 0.86 11.11
N LEU A 175 15.09 0.05 11.45
CA LEU A 175 13.88 0.44 12.16
C LEU A 175 14.05 0.24 13.67
N GLU A 176 13.63 1.24 14.44
CA GLU A 176 13.42 1.14 15.89
C GLU A 176 12.06 1.74 16.24
N MET A 177 11.16 0.90 16.76
CA MET A 177 9.83 1.29 17.19
C MET A 177 9.50 0.65 18.54
N VAL A 178 8.86 1.42 19.42
CA VAL A 178 8.28 0.91 20.66
C VAL A 178 6.85 1.43 20.76
N PHE A 179 5.91 0.55 21.04
CA PHE A 179 4.49 0.88 21.22
C PHE A 179 3.87 -0.06 22.24
N ASN A 180 2.68 0.26 22.73
CA ASN A 180 1.89 -0.66 23.52
C ASN A 180 0.86 -1.31 22.60
N ASP A 181 0.81 -2.64 22.59
CA ASP A 181 -0.18 -3.40 21.82
C ASP A 181 -1.58 -3.06 22.33
N LEU A 182 -2.46 -2.59 21.46
CA LEU A 182 -3.84 -2.26 21.80
C LEU A 182 -4.66 -3.50 22.16
N MET A 183 -4.24 -4.69 21.70
CA MET A 183 -4.94 -5.94 21.96
C MET A 183 -4.66 -6.47 23.37
N THR A 184 -3.41 -6.41 23.81
CA THR A 184 -2.97 -7.01 25.08
C THR A 184 -2.56 -6.00 26.15
N GLY A 185 -2.30 -4.75 25.77
CA GLY A 185 -1.72 -3.71 26.64
C GLY A 185 -0.21 -3.84 26.87
N GLU A 186 0.44 -4.86 26.30
CA GLU A 186 1.87 -5.12 26.51
C GLU A 186 2.76 -4.21 25.67
N ALA A 187 3.90 -3.80 26.23
CA ALA A 187 4.91 -3.09 25.47
C ALA A 187 5.55 -4.02 24.43
N CYS A 188 5.55 -3.56 23.18
CA CYS A 188 6.10 -4.27 22.04
C CYS A 188 7.22 -3.44 21.39
N ARG A 189 8.19 -4.14 20.82
CA ARG A 189 9.26 -3.55 20.02
C ARG A 189 9.18 -4.06 18.60
N LEU A 190 9.33 -3.14 17.66
CA LEU A 190 9.43 -3.42 16.24
C LEU A 190 10.81 -3.02 15.76
N GLY A 191 11.40 -3.88 14.92
CA GLY A 191 12.60 -3.56 14.20
C GLY A 191 12.61 -4.25 12.84
N CYS A 192 13.70 -4.09 12.11
CA CYS A 192 13.85 -4.74 10.83
C CYS A 192 15.27 -5.27 10.64
N ASP A 193 15.36 -6.35 9.90
CA ASP A 193 16.60 -6.97 9.45
C ASP A 193 16.54 -7.15 7.92
N GLY A 194 17.70 -7.28 7.27
CA GLY A 194 17.80 -7.41 5.82
C GLY A 194 18.47 -6.21 5.14
N GLU A 195 18.58 -6.30 3.82
CA GLU A 195 19.28 -5.33 2.99
C GLU A 195 18.49 -5.04 1.72
N HIS A 196 18.55 -3.79 1.24
CA HIS A 196 18.22 -3.37 -0.12
C HIS A 196 17.00 -4.05 -0.74
N GLY A 197 15.80 -3.56 -0.40
CA GLY A 197 14.57 -4.05 -1.01
C GLY A 197 14.15 -5.47 -0.60
N ASP A 198 14.89 -6.13 0.29
CA ASP A 198 14.50 -7.38 0.97
C ASP A 198 14.56 -7.15 2.49
N VAL A 199 13.47 -6.66 3.06
CA VAL A 199 13.42 -6.20 4.47
C VAL A 199 12.41 -7.00 5.25
N GLU A 200 12.89 -7.72 6.26
CA GLU A 200 12.07 -8.46 7.22
C GLU A 200 11.78 -7.55 8.42
N ILE A 201 10.51 -7.40 8.76
CA ILE A 201 10.05 -6.65 9.92
C ILE A 201 9.69 -7.66 11.01
N TRP A 202 10.31 -7.50 12.17
CA TRP A 202 10.11 -8.38 13.31
C TRP A 202 9.43 -7.66 14.48
N LEU A 203 8.67 -8.43 15.25
CA LEU A 203 8.02 -8.06 16.50
C LEU A 203 8.72 -8.76 17.66
N GLN A 204 8.89 -8.05 18.76
CA GLN A 204 9.33 -8.59 20.03
C GLN A 204 8.34 -8.13 21.11
N ARG A 205 7.65 -9.08 21.75
CA ARG A 205 6.69 -8.80 22.83
C ARG A 205 7.40 -8.76 24.19
N GLY A 206 7.02 -7.80 25.02
CA GLY A 206 7.57 -7.61 26.35
C GLY A 206 8.84 -6.76 26.40
N ALA A 207 9.25 -6.42 27.63
CA ALA A 207 10.40 -5.54 27.88
C ALA A 207 11.74 -6.29 28.00
N SER A 208 11.71 -7.63 28.07
CA SER A 208 12.91 -8.46 28.24
C SER A 208 13.76 -8.50 26.97
N SER A 209 15.08 -8.48 27.11
CA SER A 209 16.01 -8.71 26.00
C SER A 209 15.92 -10.12 25.42
N ASP A 210 15.40 -11.06 26.20
CA ASP A 210 15.45 -12.50 25.90
C ASP A 210 14.20 -13.00 25.17
N SER A 211 13.21 -12.13 24.97
CA SER A 211 12.02 -12.47 24.19
C SER A 211 12.39 -12.65 22.72
N VAL A 212 11.92 -13.75 22.14
CA VAL A 212 12.18 -14.14 20.75
C VAL A 212 11.61 -13.12 19.78
N ARG A 213 12.40 -12.73 18.77
CA ARG A 213 11.94 -11.92 17.64
C ARG A 213 11.12 -12.78 16.69
N GLN A 214 9.95 -12.29 16.33
CA GLN A 214 9.01 -12.98 15.46
C GLN A 214 8.86 -12.19 14.15
N PRO A 215 9.13 -12.78 12.97
CA PRO A 215 8.91 -12.09 11.71
C PRO A 215 7.40 -11.89 11.48
N ILE A 216 6.96 -10.65 11.32
CA ILE A 216 5.53 -10.31 11.18
C ILE A 216 5.18 -9.68 9.84
N ALA A 217 6.16 -9.16 9.12
CA ALA A 217 5.99 -8.68 7.76
C ALA A 217 7.30 -8.77 6.98
N HIS A 218 7.20 -8.79 5.65
CA HIS A 218 8.35 -8.81 4.77
C HIS A 218 8.09 -7.95 3.54
N MET A 219 8.93 -6.95 3.33
CA MET A 219 8.90 -6.05 2.18
C MET A 219 9.92 -6.48 1.12
N TYR A 220 9.42 -6.60 -0.12
CA TYR A 220 10.16 -6.96 -1.33
C TYR A 220 10.10 -5.83 -2.35
N THR A 221 11.18 -5.57 -3.08
CA THR A 221 11.12 -4.77 -4.30
C THR A 221 10.34 -5.50 -5.40
N GLY A 222 9.60 -4.73 -6.19
CA GLY A 222 8.99 -5.24 -7.40
C GLY A 222 10.03 -5.86 -8.36
N PRO A 223 9.65 -6.88 -9.14
CA PRO A 223 10.56 -7.49 -10.12
C PRO A 223 11.04 -6.46 -11.15
N LEU A 224 12.27 -6.65 -11.68
CA LEU A 224 12.82 -5.76 -12.71
C LEU A 224 11.83 -5.56 -13.87
N GLY A 225 11.56 -4.30 -14.23
CA GLY A 225 10.62 -3.94 -15.30
C GLY A 225 9.16 -3.78 -14.86
N SER A 226 8.83 -4.00 -13.58
CA SER A 226 7.51 -3.62 -13.04
C SER A 226 7.39 -2.11 -12.85
N PRO A 227 6.16 -1.56 -12.72
CA PRO A 227 5.96 -0.22 -12.19
C PRO A 227 6.72 -0.05 -10.85
N LEU A 228 7.14 1.17 -10.54
CA LEU A 228 7.81 1.50 -9.29
C LEU A 228 6.92 1.07 -8.10
N GLY A 229 7.45 0.23 -7.22
CA GLY A 229 6.69 -0.24 -6.07
C GLY A 229 7.32 -1.40 -5.31
N TYR A 230 6.62 -1.80 -4.25
CA TYR A 230 7.02 -2.87 -3.33
C TYR A 230 5.87 -3.82 -3.10
N THR A 231 6.20 -5.09 -2.88
CA THR A 231 5.25 -6.03 -2.30
C THR A 231 5.54 -6.20 -0.83
N VAL A 232 4.52 -6.24 0.00
CA VAL A 232 4.65 -6.47 1.44
C VAL A 232 3.76 -7.65 1.81
N ASP A 233 4.37 -8.69 2.35
CA ASP A 233 3.67 -9.79 3.00
C ASP A 233 3.48 -9.42 4.48
N ILE A 234 2.27 -9.65 5.00
CA ILE A 234 1.86 -9.31 6.37
C ILE A 234 1.28 -10.57 7.01
N ALA A 235 1.75 -10.91 8.22
CA ALA A 235 1.26 -12.07 8.94
C ALA A 235 -0.20 -11.88 9.39
N GLU A 236 -0.90 -13.00 9.54
CA GLU A 236 -2.21 -13.04 10.20
C GLU A 236 -2.12 -12.46 11.63
N GLY A 237 -3.14 -11.68 12.00
CA GLY A 237 -3.27 -11.01 13.29
C GLY A 237 -2.51 -9.69 13.40
N VAL A 238 -1.78 -9.26 12.36
CA VAL A 238 -0.96 -8.03 12.41
C VAL A 238 -1.74 -6.83 11.86
N ASP A 239 -1.69 -5.70 12.56
CA ASP A 239 -2.22 -4.41 12.08
C ASP A 239 -1.53 -3.96 10.79
N ALA A 240 -2.27 -4.02 9.69
CA ALA A 240 -1.78 -3.69 8.36
C ALA A 240 -1.37 -2.21 8.24
N VAL A 241 -2.05 -1.30 8.95
CA VAL A 241 -1.79 0.14 8.88
C VAL A 241 -0.48 0.45 9.60
N MET A 242 -0.21 -0.20 10.74
CA MET A 242 1.09 -0.12 11.40
C MET A 242 2.22 -0.53 10.44
N VAL A 243 2.10 -1.67 9.77
CA VAL A 243 3.11 -2.15 8.80
C VAL A 243 3.26 -1.16 7.65
N LEU A 244 2.16 -0.64 7.12
CA LEU A 244 2.17 0.35 6.02
C LEU A 244 2.97 1.61 6.40
N LEU A 245 2.73 2.16 7.59
CA LEU A 245 3.43 3.34 8.10
C LEU A 245 4.94 3.11 8.18
N VAL A 246 5.34 1.94 8.69
CA VAL A 246 6.74 1.52 8.78
C VAL A 246 7.36 1.40 7.39
N CYS A 247 6.71 0.71 6.44
CA CYS A 247 7.19 0.56 5.08
C CYS A 247 7.38 1.92 4.38
N ILE A 248 6.45 2.87 4.57
CA ILE A 248 6.59 4.22 4.05
C ILE A 248 7.81 4.93 4.67
N GLY A 249 8.01 4.79 5.98
CA GLY A 249 9.14 5.39 6.67
C GLY A 249 10.49 4.81 6.25
N LEU A 250 10.55 3.50 5.97
CA LEU A 250 11.72 2.81 5.41
C LEU A 250 12.01 3.30 3.98
N HIS A 251 10.99 3.37 3.13
CA HIS A 251 11.11 3.89 1.77
C HIS A 251 11.66 5.32 1.72
N GLU A 252 11.21 6.19 2.63
CA GLU A 252 11.66 7.58 2.72
C GLU A 252 13.09 7.77 3.25
N ASP A 253 13.61 6.80 4.02
CA ASP A 253 14.98 6.83 4.56
C ASP A 253 16.01 6.31 3.54
N GLU A 254 15.58 5.52 2.55
CA GLU A 254 16.47 5.03 1.52
C GLU A 254 17.03 6.18 0.66
N PRO A 255 18.36 6.28 0.49
CA PRO A 255 18.97 7.35 -0.28
C PRO A 255 18.57 7.25 -1.76
N GLU A 256 18.12 8.37 -2.34
CA GLU A 256 17.63 8.50 -3.73
C GLU A 256 18.57 7.89 -4.80
N ARG A 257 19.87 7.74 -4.51
CA ARG A 257 20.86 7.13 -5.41
C ARG A 257 20.72 5.60 -5.53
N ARG A 258 20.13 4.91 -4.56
CA ARG A 258 20.01 3.44 -4.58
C ARG A 258 18.89 2.94 -5.50
N TRP A 259 17.83 3.73 -5.68
CA TRP A 259 16.71 3.39 -6.58
C TRP A 259 17.09 3.39 -8.06
N ARG A 260 17.99 4.28 -8.50
CA ARG A 260 18.39 4.39 -9.92
C ARG A 260 19.15 3.17 -10.43
N ASN A 261 19.88 2.48 -9.56
CA ASN A 261 20.71 1.33 -9.96
C ASN A 261 19.91 0.03 -10.09
N SER A 262 18.63 0.01 -9.70
CA SER A 262 17.73 -1.14 -9.94
C SER A 262 17.08 -1.12 -11.33
N ILE A 263 17.29 -0.04 -12.10
CA ILE A 263 16.69 0.21 -13.42
C ILE A 263 17.73 0.07 -14.55
N SER A 264 19.01 -0.13 -14.23
CA SER A 264 20.11 -0.28 -15.21
C SER A 264 20.54 -1.73 -15.39
#